data_AF-A0A8S2VFD7-F1
#
_entry.id   AF-A0A8S2VFD7-F1
#
_cell.length_a   1.000
_cell.length_b   1.000
_cell.length_c   1.000
_cell.angle_alpha   90.00
_cell.angle_beta   90.00
_cell.angle_gamma   90.00
#
_symmetry.space_group_name_H-M   'P 1'
#
loop_
_entity.id
_entity.type
_entity.pdbx_description
1 polymer ?
#
loop_
_entity_poly.entity_id
_entity_poly.type
_entity_poly.pdbx_seq_one_letter_code
_entity_poly.pdbx_strand_id
1 'polypeptide(L)'
;MGEAVENSSVICCFMTPEYENSKNCQLELKRAQDLGKRIIACMVGDKNDRKWKPSGWLGLIIAGLTYINFRDDSDSNIRLRARELIDRIKNQPSTPAPEPLPQTVKLFEEIRQKYIRENRIKRMVNEEKSFPIEQSYINLAIVDAKDQQEKEKKLKEQDQKMKEREKQKDFNLEKQHGEIIGTYEEIYGHKTSIDVENIFQQCKDQIKKVLVLGRAGIGKSTFCQYVTYRWAKGELWSEYKLVILIRLRRLTDNRYPPRKEGKEYSLIDLVKKEYSPCEDLSAEQTQHFKELCKNRQVLWILDGYDEFAQNIPEQLKDVFDHVRETQHHILTSRPYAIKSSYDVKLEITGFTNDNIVKYVEQFFVQITKEINNDSSVTKKLLRLLKSNSSIWGVAHIPVNLELICSLWSNNDWTETTVLTITVLYDNIIEWQCKRHLARQNIEHKHMTKQAVYKRCDVELQFLERLAFKAMDYNKIMLTPAILIEAENDIGCCDVDLEQLLKMGILKSYDDKAIGTQNQTEKQHYFVHLSFQEHLAARHLLSILMSTDKVKATQFYQQQQIQPTFSLRLCFCIRSSLTISL
;
A
#
# COMPACT_ATOMS: atom_id res chain seq x y z
N MET A 1 2.02 -7.45 22.28
CA MET A 1 1.88 -8.66 23.11
C MET A 1 2.70 -9.84 22.56
N GLY A 2 2.60 -10.22 21.28
CA GLY A 2 3.45 -11.29 20.70
C GLY A 2 4.97 -11.06 20.85
N GLU A 3 5.42 -9.81 20.71
CA GLU A 3 6.82 -9.41 20.94
C GLU A 3 7.31 -9.69 22.38
N ALA A 4 6.41 -9.61 23.38
CA ALA A 4 6.76 -9.91 24.77
C ALA A 4 7.01 -11.41 24.98
N VAL A 5 6.25 -12.28 24.30
CA VAL A 5 6.44 -13.73 24.34
C VAL A 5 7.75 -14.11 23.65
N GLU A 6 8.05 -13.51 22.50
CA GLU A 6 9.28 -13.75 21.75
C GLU A 6 10.55 -13.38 22.52
N ASN A 7 10.54 -12.22 23.17
CA ASN A 7 11.68 -11.72 23.95
C ASN A 7 11.75 -12.31 25.37
N SER A 8 10.75 -13.09 25.80
CA SER A 8 10.77 -13.72 27.12
C SER A 8 11.70 -14.93 27.17
N SER A 9 12.41 -15.08 28.28
CA SER A 9 13.17 -16.31 28.60
C SER A 9 12.30 -17.37 29.28
N VAL A 10 11.21 -16.96 29.94
CA VAL A 10 10.28 -17.82 30.66
C VAL A 10 8.89 -17.21 30.63
N ILE A 11 7.87 -18.04 30.48
CA ILE A 11 6.46 -17.65 30.54
C ILE A 11 5.87 -18.18 31.85
N CYS A 12 5.40 -17.28 32.70
CA CYS A 12 4.67 -17.64 33.92
C CYS A 12 3.17 -17.58 33.64
N CYS A 13 2.54 -18.74 33.49
CA CYS A 13 1.13 -18.86 33.13
C CYS A 13 0.28 -18.95 34.39
N PHE A 14 -0.34 -17.83 34.80
CA PHE A 14 -1.28 -17.78 35.92
C PHE A 14 -2.68 -18.19 35.44
N MET A 15 -3.07 -19.43 35.75
CA MET A 15 -4.25 -20.08 35.22
C MET A 15 -5.48 -19.84 36.09
N THR A 16 -6.53 -19.32 35.46
CA THR A 16 -7.91 -19.18 35.98
C THR A 16 -8.91 -19.61 34.90
N PRO A 17 -10.20 -19.79 35.21
CA PRO A 17 -11.22 -20.06 34.20
C PRO A 17 -11.30 -18.98 33.11
N GLU A 18 -11.12 -17.70 33.46
CA GLU A 18 -11.11 -16.59 32.51
C GLU A 18 -9.90 -16.65 31.58
N TYR A 19 -8.75 -17.10 32.09
CA TYR A 19 -7.56 -17.32 31.27
C TYR A 19 -7.81 -18.42 30.23
N GLU A 20 -8.45 -19.54 30.62
CA GLU A 20 -8.80 -20.63 29.70
C GLU A 20 -9.81 -20.19 28.62
N ASN A 21 -10.72 -19.28 28.95
CA ASN A 21 -11.74 -18.77 28.03
C ASN A 21 -11.23 -17.59 27.15
N SER A 22 -10.04 -17.07 27.40
CA SER A 22 -9.46 -15.96 26.64
C SER A 22 -8.75 -16.42 25.38
N LYS A 23 -9.28 -16.02 24.21
CA LYS A 23 -8.65 -16.30 22.90
C LYS A 23 -7.25 -15.69 22.78
N ASN A 24 -6.99 -14.55 23.41
CA ASN A 24 -5.67 -13.93 23.42
C ASN A 24 -4.67 -14.76 24.24
N CYS A 25 -5.08 -15.20 25.44
CA CYS A 25 -4.24 -16.05 26.29
C CYS A 25 -3.94 -17.41 25.61
N GLN A 26 -4.92 -17.97 24.89
CA GLN A 26 -4.73 -19.16 24.09
C GLN A 26 -3.68 -18.97 22.99
N LEU A 27 -3.74 -17.86 22.24
CA LEU A 27 -2.77 -17.55 21.19
C LEU A 27 -1.36 -17.32 21.77
N GLU A 28 -1.25 -16.63 22.90
CA GLU A 28 0.02 -16.35 23.56
C GLU A 28 0.70 -17.61 24.10
N LEU A 29 -0.05 -18.47 24.81
CA LEU A 29 0.51 -19.67 25.41
C LEU A 29 0.83 -20.75 24.34
N LYS A 30 0.01 -20.85 23.28
CA LYS A 30 0.35 -21.69 22.12
C LYS A 30 1.61 -21.19 21.41
N ARG A 31 1.73 -19.89 21.16
CA ARG A 31 2.94 -19.30 20.59
C ARG A 31 4.17 -19.56 21.47
N ALA A 32 4.03 -19.47 22.79
CA ALA A 32 5.11 -19.80 23.72
C ALA A 32 5.54 -21.28 23.60
N GLN A 33 4.58 -22.20 23.49
CA GLN A 33 4.82 -23.62 23.29
C GLN A 33 5.50 -23.90 21.94
N ASP A 34 5.02 -23.30 20.84
CA ASP A 34 5.58 -23.45 19.50
C ASP A 34 7.03 -22.94 19.42
N LEU A 35 7.34 -21.88 20.17
CA LEU A 35 8.68 -21.32 20.31
C LEU A 35 9.58 -22.10 21.29
N GLY A 36 9.10 -23.20 21.87
CA GLY A 36 9.84 -23.99 22.86
C GLY A 36 10.18 -23.21 24.14
N LYS A 37 9.42 -22.15 24.46
CA LYS A 37 9.65 -21.34 25.66
C LYS A 37 9.37 -22.18 26.90
N ARG A 38 10.16 -21.96 27.94
CA ARG A 38 9.92 -22.59 29.24
C ARG A 38 8.65 -21.99 29.86
N ILE A 39 7.65 -22.84 30.11
CA ILE A 39 6.39 -22.45 30.75
C ILE A 39 6.41 -22.90 32.21
N ILE A 40 6.21 -21.96 33.14
CA ILE A 40 5.95 -22.23 34.56
C ILE A 40 4.44 -22.08 34.78
N ALA A 41 3.78 -23.20 35.07
CA ALA A 41 2.35 -23.21 35.36
C ALA A 41 2.09 -22.73 36.81
N CYS A 42 1.27 -21.69 36.96
CA CYS A 42 0.83 -21.14 38.23
C CYS A 42 -0.67 -21.32 38.35
N MET A 43 -1.12 -22.19 39.25
CA MET A 43 -2.53 -22.50 39.45
C MET A 43 -3.17 -21.51 40.40
N VAL A 44 -3.99 -20.59 39.90
CA VAL A 44 -4.74 -19.63 40.73
C VAL A 44 -6.15 -20.12 40.98
N GLY A 45 -6.82 -20.69 39.97
CA GLY A 45 -8.17 -21.25 40.08
C GLY A 45 -9.28 -20.20 40.10
N ASP A 46 -10.49 -20.62 40.49
CA ASP A 46 -11.65 -19.75 40.66
C ASP A 46 -11.84 -19.41 42.15
N LYS A 47 -12.19 -18.15 42.46
CA LYS A 47 -12.59 -17.75 43.81
C LYS A 47 -13.83 -18.50 44.29
N ASN A 48 -14.72 -18.87 43.36
CA ASN A 48 -15.98 -19.54 43.63
C ASN A 48 -15.91 -21.07 43.49
N ASP A 49 -14.89 -21.60 42.81
CA ASP A 49 -14.65 -23.04 42.67
C ASP A 49 -13.16 -23.40 42.88
N ARG A 50 -12.83 -23.74 44.13
CA ARG A 50 -11.49 -24.19 44.53
C ARG A 50 -11.08 -25.53 43.91
N LYS A 51 -12.02 -26.27 43.29
CA LYS A 51 -11.77 -27.58 42.66
C LYS A 51 -11.60 -27.49 41.15
N TRP A 52 -11.81 -26.33 40.53
CA TRP A 52 -11.59 -26.12 39.11
C TRP A 52 -10.25 -26.70 38.64
N LYS A 53 -10.18 -27.30 37.47
CA LYS A 53 -8.94 -27.77 36.85
C LYS A 53 -8.93 -27.36 35.38
N PRO A 54 -7.78 -26.96 34.83
CA PRO A 54 -7.67 -26.63 33.42
C PRO A 54 -8.09 -27.81 32.54
N SER A 55 -8.86 -27.52 31.50
CA SER A 55 -9.36 -28.52 30.56
C SER A 55 -9.05 -28.12 29.12
N GLY A 56 -9.52 -28.91 28.15
CA GLY A 56 -9.39 -28.59 26.73
C GLY A 56 -7.96 -28.22 26.29
N TRP A 57 -7.82 -27.07 25.63
CA TRP A 57 -6.53 -26.60 25.10
C TRP A 57 -5.51 -26.29 26.20
N LEU A 58 -5.95 -25.71 27.33
CA LEU A 58 -5.05 -25.31 28.40
C LEU A 58 -4.56 -26.56 29.14
N GLY A 59 -5.46 -27.50 29.41
CA GLY A 59 -5.14 -28.81 29.98
C GLY A 59 -4.13 -29.60 29.14
N LEU A 60 -4.24 -29.55 27.80
CA LEU A 60 -3.29 -30.20 26.89
C LEU A 60 -1.89 -29.56 26.96
N ILE A 61 -1.79 -28.23 27.01
CA ILE A 61 -0.50 -27.53 27.04
C ILE A 61 0.24 -27.77 28.35
N ILE A 62 -0.48 -27.82 29.46
CA ILE A 62 0.12 -28.00 30.79
C ILE A 62 0.23 -29.47 31.22
N ALA A 63 -0.26 -30.41 30.40
CA ALA A 63 -0.20 -31.83 30.71
C ALA A 63 1.26 -32.25 30.94
N GLY A 64 1.55 -32.80 32.13
CA GLY A 64 2.90 -33.19 32.53
C GLY A 64 3.75 -32.08 33.17
N LEU A 65 3.27 -30.83 33.25
CA LEU A 65 3.94 -29.77 34.00
C LEU A 65 3.54 -29.81 35.48
N THR A 66 4.52 -29.64 36.37
CA THR A 66 4.23 -29.36 37.78
C THR A 66 3.84 -27.89 37.94
N TYR A 67 2.73 -27.62 38.61
CA TYR A 67 2.26 -26.25 38.84
C TYR A 67 2.53 -25.77 40.27
N ILE A 68 2.73 -24.45 40.42
CA ILE A 68 2.77 -23.77 41.71
C ILE A 68 1.34 -23.42 42.10
N ASN A 69 0.90 -23.82 43.29
CA ASN A 69 -0.50 -23.68 43.71
C ASN A 69 -0.73 -22.38 44.51
N PHE A 70 -1.41 -21.42 43.89
CA PHE A 70 -1.82 -20.13 44.42
C PHE A 70 -3.31 -20.07 44.83
N ARG A 71 -4.01 -21.21 44.93
CA ARG A 71 -5.44 -21.23 45.33
C ARG A 71 -5.71 -20.81 46.78
N ASP A 72 -4.70 -20.90 47.64
CA ASP A 72 -4.75 -20.37 49.00
C ASP A 72 -4.18 -18.95 48.97
N ASP A 73 -5.06 -17.97 49.20
CA ASP A 73 -4.81 -16.54 49.11
C ASP A 73 -4.35 -15.91 50.43
N SER A 74 -4.01 -16.72 51.44
CA SER A 74 -3.37 -16.21 52.66
C SER A 74 -2.01 -15.57 52.35
N ASP A 75 -1.73 -14.43 52.97
CA ASP A 75 -0.49 -13.67 52.76
C ASP A 75 0.78 -14.51 53.00
N SER A 76 0.73 -15.44 53.94
CA SER A 76 1.84 -16.36 54.23
C SER A 76 2.07 -17.36 53.09
N ASN A 77 1.00 -17.93 52.51
CA ASN A 77 1.09 -18.84 51.38
C ASN A 77 1.50 -18.09 50.10
N ILE A 78 0.94 -16.92 49.81
CA ILE A 78 1.33 -16.11 48.65
C ILE A 78 2.84 -15.81 48.68
N ARG A 79 3.37 -15.37 49.82
CA ARG A 79 4.82 -15.10 49.97
C ARG A 79 5.68 -16.35 49.78
N LEU A 80 5.21 -17.51 50.25
CA LEU A 80 5.92 -18.78 50.08
C LEU A 80 5.93 -19.22 48.60
N ARG A 81 4.78 -19.15 47.92
CA ARG A 81 4.63 -19.55 46.51
C ARG A 81 5.31 -18.57 45.56
N ALA A 82 5.34 -17.28 45.89
CA ALA A 82 6.12 -16.29 45.16
C ALA A 82 7.63 -16.59 45.21
N ARG A 83 8.16 -17.02 46.38
CA ARG A 83 9.55 -17.47 46.48
C ARG A 83 9.80 -18.72 45.63
N GLU A 84 8.92 -19.72 45.70
CA GLU A 84 9.00 -20.92 44.86
C GLU A 84 9.00 -20.56 43.36
N LEU A 85 8.18 -19.60 42.93
CA LEU A 85 8.14 -19.12 41.55
C LEU A 85 9.47 -18.50 41.14
N ILE A 86 10.04 -17.63 41.98
CA ILE A 86 11.35 -17.01 41.73
C ILE A 86 12.44 -18.08 41.62
N ASP A 87 12.43 -19.10 42.47
CA ASP A 87 13.41 -20.18 42.43
C ASP A 87 13.26 -21.04 41.16
N ARG A 88 12.02 -21.32 40.72
CA ARG A 88 11.80 -22.00 39.45
C ARG A 88 12.26 -21.16 38.27
N ILE A 89 12.04 -19.84 38.28
CA ILE A 89 12.56 -18.94 37.24
C ILE A 89 14.08 -19.02 37.16
N LYS A 90 14.77 -19.08 38.31
CA LYS A 90 16.24 -19.11 38.40
C LYS A 90 16.86 -20.47 38.08
N ASN A 91 16.24 -21.58 38.47
CA ASN A 91 16.81 -22.92 38.32
C ASN A 91 16.43 -23.55 36.96
N GLN A 92 17.41 -23.79 36.09
CA GLN A 92 17.26 -24.57 34.85
C GLN A 92 17.46 -26.07 35.14
N PRO A 93 16.53 -26.97 34.76
CA PRO A 93 16.89 -28.34 34.40
C PRO A 93 17.36 -28.32 32.94
N SER A 94 18.54 -28.89 32.70
CA SER A 94 19.08 -29.14 31.36
C SER A 94 18.25 -30.22 30.65
N THR A 95 17.18 -29.81 29.98
CA THR A 95 16.64 -30.51 28.81
C THR A 95 17.28 -29.89 27.58
N PRO A 96 17.69 -30.70 26.57
CA PRO A 96 18.25 -30.15 25.35
C PRO A 96 17.22 -29.20 24.74
N ALA A 97 17.67 -28.01 24.36
CA ALA A 97 16.87 -27.11 23.53
C ALA A 97 16.35 -27.92 22.33
N PRO A 98 15.13 -27.64 21.83
CA PRO A 98 14.78 -28.07 20.48
C PRO A 98 15.95 -27.64 19.60
N GLU A 99 16.49 -28.56 18.79
CA GLU A 99 17.58 -28.22 17.87
C GLU A 99 17.23 -26.89 17.19
N PRO A 100 18.11 -25.88 17.22
CA PRO A 100 17.86 -24.67 16.47
C PRO A 100 17.55 -25.10 15.05
N LEU A 101 16.42 -24.62 14.51
CA LEU A 101 16.08 -24.78 13.09
C LEU A 101 17.37 -24.58 12.28
N PRO A 102 17.70 -25.48 11.34
CA PRO A 102 18.92 -25.36 10.55
C PRO A 102 19.08 -23.91 10.10
N GLN A 103 20.26 -23.30 10.29
CA GLN A 103 20.46 -21.86 10.03
C GLN A 103 19.96 -21.47 8.63
N THR A 104 20.02 -22.40 7.67
CA THR A 104 19.45 -22.31 6.31
C THR A 104 17.96 -21.94 6.23
N VAL A 105 17.15 -22.23 7.26
CA VAL A 105 15.69 -21.97 7.31
C VAL A 105 15.34 -20.61 7.93
N LYS A 106 16.25 -20.01 8.72
CA LYS A 106 15.99 -18.81 9.52
C LYS A 106 15.53 -17.61 8.67
N LEU A 107 16.28 -17.25 7.62
CA LEU A 107 15.95 -16.12 6.73
C LEU A 107 14.58 -16.30 6.05
N PHE A 108 14.27 -17.51 5.59
CA PHE A 108 13.04 -17.76 4.86
C PHE A 108 11.82 -17.67 5.76
N GLU A 109 11.97 -18.13 7.00
CA GLU A 109 10.94 -17.97 8.01
C GLU A 109 10.79 -16.48 8.40
N GLU A 110 11.88 -15.73 8.52
CA GLU A 110 11.82 -14.27 8.76
C GLU A 110 11.05 -13.54 7.65
N ILE A 111 11.25 -13.91 6.38
CA ILE A 111 10.49 -13.38 5.23
C ILE A 111 9.00 -13.71 5.36
N ARG A 112 8.66 -14.98 5.66
CA ARG A 112 7.25 -15.38 5.88
C ARG A 112 6.62 -14.62 7.04
N GLN A 113 7.30 -14.55 8.17
CA GLN A 113 6.84 -13.83 9.35
C GLN A 113 6.70 -12.33 9.08
N LYS A 114 7.55 -11.74 8.24
CA LYS A 114 7.39 -10.35 7.79
C LYS A 114 6.08 -10.17 7.03
N TYR A 115 5.76 -11.03 6.06
CA TYR A 115 4.51 -10.93 5.33
C TYR A 115 3.28 -11.15 6.23
N ILE A 116 3.35 -12.10 7.18
CA ILE A 116 2.27 -12.33 8.16
C ILE A 116 2.08 -11.11 9.08
N ARG A 117 3.17 -10.43 9.47
CA ARG A 117 3.11 -9.19 10.26
C ARG A 117 2.57 -8.02 9.45
N GLU A 118 2.91 -7.92 8.17
CA GLU A 118 2.40 -6.93 7.22
C GLU A 118 1.00 -7.30 6.68
N ASN A 119 0.10 -7.79 7.55
CA ASN A 119 -1.25 -8.24 7.17
C ASN A 119 -2.29 -7.11 7.10
N ARG A 120 -1.86 -5.86 6.99
CA ARG A 120 -2.78 -4.72 6.94
C ARG A 120 -2.42 -3.74 5.84
N ILE A 121 -3.44 -3.16 5.21
CA ILE A 121 -3.33 -2.05 4.28
C ILE A 121 -3.59 -0.76 5.04
N LYS A 122 -2.59 0.13 5.09
CA LYS A 122 -2.75 1.48 5.65
C LYS A 122 -3.72 2.29 4.79
N ARG A 123 -4.62 3.04 5.43
CA ARG A 123 -5.48 4.00 4.71
C ARG A 123 -4.66 5.17 4.19
N MET A 124 -5.04 5.70 3.04
CA MET A 124 -4.29 6.79 2.42
C MET A 124 -4.37 8.08 3.22
N VAL A 125 -5.58 8.41 3.66
CA VAL A 125 -5.91 9.71 4.28
C VAL A 125 -5.63 9.71 5.78
N ASN A 126 -5.64 8.54 6.41
CA ASN A 126 -5.32 8.37 7.84
C ASN A 126 -4.60 7.04 8.11
N GLU A 127 -3.28 7.05 8.05
CA GLU A 127 -2.45 5.83 8.19
C GLU A 127 -2.52 5.15 9.57
N GLU A 128 -3.00 5.84 10.60
CA GLU A 128 -3.27 5.24 11.92
C GLU A 128 -4.39 4.18 11.84
N LYS A 129 -5.23 4.28 10.80
CA LYS A 129 -6.26 3.32 10.47
C LYS A 129 -5.82 2.43 9.30
N SER A 130 -6.20 1.17 9.35
CA SER A 130 -5.81 0.18 8.35
C SER A 130 -6.84 -0.93 8.24
N PHE A 131 -6.88 -1.62 7.09
CA PHE A 131 -7.75 -2.76 6.82
C PHE A 131 -6.97 -4.08 6.83
N PRO A 132 -7.55 -5.19 7.32
CA PRO A 132 -6.96 -6.51 7.13
C PRO A 132 -6.75 -6.82 5.65
N ILE A 133 -5.59 -7.35 5.29
CA ILE A 133 -5.23 -7.69 3.91
C ILE A 133 -6.18 -8.78 3.35
N GLU A 134 -6.75 -9.65 4.19
CA GLU A 134 -7.74 -10.65 3.77
C GLU A 134 -9.05 -10.05 3.26
N GLN A 135 -9.34 -8.81 3.64
CA GLN A 135 -10.53 -8.09 3.20
C GLN A 135 -10.25 -7.29 1.91
N SER A 136 -9.08 -7.51 1.28
CA SER A 136 -8.74 -6.85 0.02
C SER A 136 -9.47 -7.50 -1.15
N TYR A 137 -10.19 -6.69 -1.92
CA TYR A 137 -10.82 -7.15 -3.15
C TYR A 137 -9.84 -7.00 -4.31
N ILE A 138 -9.25 -8.12 -4.74
CA ILE A 138 -8.39 -8.17 -5.92
C ILE A 138 -9.13 -8.92 -7.03
N ASN A 139 -9.47 -8.20 -8.10
CA ASN A 139 -10.05 -8.80 -9.30
C ASN A 139 -9.03 -8.76 -10.42
N LEU A 140 -8.82 -9.91 -11.05
CA LEU A 140 -7.91 -10.08 -12.18
C LEU A 140 -8.70 -10.55 -13.40
N ALA A 141 -8.34 -10.01 -14.56
CA ALA A 141 -8.80 -10.50 -15.83
C ALA A 141 -7.61 -10.80 -16.74
N ILE A 142 -7.74 -11.86 -17.54
CA ILE A 142 -6.81 -12.11 -18.64
C ILE A 142 -7.07 -11.08 -19.73
N VAL A 143 -6.00 -10.47 -20.24
CA VAL A 143 -6.09 -9.54 -21.36
C VAL A 143 -5.75 -10.30 -22.64
N ASP A 144 -6.71 -10.42 -23.56
CA ASP A 144 -6.39 -10.90 -24.91
C ASP A 144 -5.52 -9.85 -25.62
N ALA A 145 -4.26 -10.22 -25.88
CA ALA A 145 -3.26 -9.33 -26.43
C ALA A 145 -3.61 -8.82 -27.85
N LYS A 146 -4.45 -9.55 -28.61
CA LYS A 146 -4.88 -9.12 -29.95
C LYS A 146 -5.95 -8.03 -29.88
N ASP A 147 -6.94 -8.21 -29.01
CA ASP A 147 -8.02 -7.24 -28.81
C ASP A 147 -7.51 -5.90 -28.28
N GLN A 148 -6.50 -5.93 -27.41
CA GLN A 148 -5.88 -4.72 -26.89
C GLN A 148 -5.17 -3.91 -27.98
N GLN A 149 -4.37 -4.57 -28.83
CA GLN A 149 -3.66 -3.90 -29.93
C GLN A 149 -4.61 -3.31 -30.97
N GLU A 150 -5.70 -4.01 -31.30
CA GLU A 150 -6.74 -3.49 -32.19
C GLU A 150 -7.49 -2.31 -31.59
N LYS A 151 -7.85 -2.36 -30.30
CA LYS A 151 -8.54 -1.26 -29.63
C LYS A 151 -7.63 -0.04 -29.46
N GLU A 152 -6.35 -0.22 -29.11
CA GLU A 152 -5.36 0.87 -29.05
C GLU A 152 -5.14 1.52 -30.42
N LYS A 153 -5.14 0.72 -31.50
CA LYS A 153 -5.06 1.23 -32.87
C LYS A 153 -6.31 2.03 -33.25
N LYS A 154 -7.51 1.51 -32.94
CA LYS A 154 -8.79 2.21 -33.13
C LYS A 154 -8.87 3.52 -32.33
N LEU A 155 -8.35 3.54 -31.10
CA LEU A 155 -8.29 4.76 -30.28
C LEU A 155 -7.33 5.80 -30.88
N LYS A 156 -6.16 5.39 -31.38
CA LYS A 156 -5.23 6.31 -32.07
C LYS A 156 -5.87 6.89 -33.34
N GLU A 157 -6.61 6.08 -34.09
CA GLU A 157 -7.34 6.52 -35.28
C GLU A 157 -8.52 7.44 -34.93
N GLN A 158 -9.25 7.16 -33.84
CA GLN A 158 -10.33 8.03 -33.33
C GLN A 158 -9.80 9.35 -32.77
N ASP A 159 -8.67 9.32 -32.05
CA ASP A 159 -8.01 10.51 -31.50
C ASP A 159 -7.45 11.39 -32.63
N GLN A 160 -6.92 10.79 -33.71
CA GLN A 160 -6.57 11.52 -34.94
C GLN A 160 -7.80 12.16 -35.60
N LYS A 161 -8.92 11.43 -35.74
CA LYS A 161 -10.17 11.96 -36.30
C LYS A 161 -10.80 13.05 -35.41
N MET A 162 -10.67 12.93 -34.09
CA MET A 162 -11.09 13.96 -33.12
C MET A 162 -10.22 15.21 -33.27
N LYS A 163 -8.89 15.07 -33.38
CA LYS A 163 -7.95 16.17 -33.63
C LYS A 163 -8.20 16.87 -34.97
N GLU A 164 -8.62 16.13 -36.00
CA GLU A 164 -9.03 16.69 -37.29
C GLU A 164 -10.37 17.46 -37.19
N ARG A 165 -11.33 16.95 -36.41
CA ARG A 165 -12.63 17.61 -36.16
C ARG A 165 -12.51 18.84 -35.25
N GLU A 166 -11.63 18.82 -34.24
CA GLU A 166 -11.37 19.95 -33.34
C GLU A 166 -10.64 21.09 -34.04
N LYS A 167 -9.89 20.84 -35.13
CA LYS A 167 -9.35 21.90 -36.00
C LYS A 167 -10.42 22.68 -36.77
N GLN A 168 -11.68 22.24 -36.76
CA GLN A 168 -12.70 22.71 -37.70
C GLN A 168 -13.99 23.23 -37.07
N LYS A 169 -14.11 23.34 -35.74
CA LYS A 169 -15.28 23.95 -35.09
C LYS A 169 -14.91 24.85 -33.92
N ASP A 170 -15.35 26.10 -34.04
CA ASP A 170 -15.50 27.04 -32.95
C ASP A 170 -16.49 26.54 -31.89
N PHE A 171 -16.19 26.98 -30.68
CA PHE A 171 -16.81 26.71 -29.38
C PHE A 171 -18.34 26.55 -29.40
N ASN A 172 -18.83 25.35 -29.09
CA ASN A 172 -20.10 25.11 -28.40
C ASN A 172 -20.22 23.61 -28.10
N LEU A 173 -20.15 23.19 -26.83
CA LEU A 173 -20.53 21.84 -26.38
C LEU A 173 -20.67 21.77 -24.84
N GLU A 174 -21.72 22.37 -24.31
CA GLU A 174 -22.34 21.89 -23.07
C GLU A 174 -23.34 20.79 -23.43
N LYS A 175 -22.97 19.51 -23.21
CA LYS A 175 -23.89 18.36 -22.90
C LYS A 175 -23.30 16.94 -23.01
N GLN A 176 -21.98 16.73 -23.10
CA GLN A 176 -21.42 15.37 -23.20
C GLN A 176 -20.49 14.95 -22.04
N HIS A 177 -20.69 15.50 -20.84
CA HIS A 177 -19.77 15.29 -19.72
C HIS A 177 -19.97 14.01 -18.90
N GLY A 178 -21.00 13.20 -19.20
CA GLY A 178 -21.25 11.91 -18.53
C GLY A 178 -20.71 10.67 -19.24
N GLU A 179 -20.47 10.75 -20.55
CA GLU A 179 -20.18 9.56 -21.38
C GLU A 179 -18.69 9.20 -21.44
N ILE A 180 -17.79 10.15 -21.14
CA ILE A 180 -16.34 9.94 -21.29
C ILE A 180 -15.75 9.11 -20.14
N ILE A 181 -16.39 9.04 -18.98
CA ILE A 181 -15.95 8.14 -17.90
C ILE A 181 -16.41 6.69 -18.17
N GLY A 182 -17.58 6.51 -18.80
CA GLY A 182 -18.09 5.19 -19.20
C GLY A 182 -17.19 4.45 -20.19
N THR A 183 -16.38 5.18 -20.97
CA THR A 183 -15.47 4.53 -21.92
C THR A 183 -14.33 3.78 -21.24
N TYR A 184 -13.86 4.16 -20.04
CA TYR A 184 -12.72 3.46 -19.44
C TYR A 184 -13.03 2.07 -18.88
N GLU A 185 -14.29 1.80 -18.54
CA GLU A 185 -14.77 0.47 -18.16
C GLU A 185 -15.06 -0.41 -19.39
N GLU A 186 -15.45 0.20 -20.52
CA GLU A 186 -15.70 -0.48 -21.82
C GLU A 186 -14.45 -0.62 -22.72
N ILE A 187 -13.30 -0.06 -22.32
CA ILE A 187 -12.10 0.07 -23.16
C ILE A 187 -11.35 -1.25 -23.41
N TYR A 188 -11.64 -2.34 -22.71
CA TYR A 188 -10.90 -3.60 -22.87
C TYR A 188 -11.76 -4.67 -23.55
N GLY A 189 -11.14 -5.59 -24.31
CA GLY A 189 -11.81 -6.69 -25.00
C GLY A 189 -12.61 -7.61 -24.06
N HIS A 190 -13.01 -8.80 -24.54
CA HIS A 190 -13.67 -9.77 -23.68
C HIS A 190 -12.72 -10.16 -22.52
N LYS A 191 -13.03 -9.72 -21.31
CA LYS A 191 -12.22 -9.96 -20.11
C LYS A 191 -12.72 -11.22 -19.41
N THR A 192 -11.89 -12.25 -19.40
CA THR A 192 -12.19 -13.46 -18.64
C THR A 192 -11.59 -13.32 -17.25
N SER A 193 -12.44 -13.33 -16.23
CA SER A 193 -12.00 -13.31 -14.82
C SER A 193 -11.10 -14.50 -14.53
N ILE A 194 -10.04 -14.28 -13.78
CA ILE A 194 -9.11 -15.32 -13.35
C ILE A 194 -8.86 -15.23 -11.85
N ASP A 195 -8.87 -16.37 -11.18
CA ASP A 195 -8.48 -16.44 -9.78
C ASP A 195 -6.96 -16.31 -9.63
N VAL A 196 -6.53 -15.69 -8.54
CA VAL A 196 -5.11 -15.48 -8.22
C VAL A 196 -4.30 -16.79 -8.21
N GLU A 197 -4.91 -17.88 -7.77
CA GLU A 197 -4.33 -19.22 -7.74
C GLU A 197 -3.96 -19.74 -9.14
N ASN A 198 -4.69 -19.28 -10.16
CA ASN A 198 -4.62 -19.80 -11.51
C ASN A 198 -3.74 -18.95 -12.45
N ILE A 199 -3.12 -17.87 -11.94
CA ILE A 199 -2.29 -16.94 -12.71
C ILE A 199 -1.22 -17.63 -13.57
N PHE A 200 -0.64 -18.74 -13.08
CA PHE A 200 0.41 -19.47 -13.78
C PHE A 200 -0.08 -20.57 -14.72
N GLN A 201 -1.39 -20.86 -14.78
CA GLN A 201 -1.91 -21.95 -15.62
C GLN A 201 -1.70 -21.70 -17.12
N GLN A 202 -1.64 -20.43 -17.53
CA GLN A 202 -1.42 -20.05 -18.92
C GLN A 202 0.06 -20.00 -19.32
N CYS A 203 0.98 -20.10 -18.35
CA CYS A 203 2.41 -20.14 -18.63
C CYS A 203 2.77 -21.50 -19.25
N LYS A 204 3.10 -21.48 -20.55
CA LYS A 204 3.55 -22.68 -21.29
C LYS A 204 5.04 -22.96 -21.12
N ASP A 205 5.80 -21.92 -20.84
CA ASP A 205 7.24 -22.01 -20.69
C ASP A 205 7.65 -22.64 -19.36
N GLN A 206 8.84 -23.24 -19.38
CA GLN A 206 9.47 -23.74 -18.15
C GLN A 206 9.70 -22.63 -17.13
N ILE A 207 9.93 -21.39 -17.58
CA ILE A 207 10.04 -20.22 -16.70
C ILE A 207 8.73 -19.44 -16.79
N LYS A 208 7.90 -19.59 -15.75
CA LYS A 208 6.68 -18.82 -15.55
C LYS A 208 6.98 -17.32 -15.39
N LYS A 209 6.58 -16.51 -16.37
CA LYS A 209 6.71 -15.05 -16.40
C LYS A 209 5.33 -14.43 -16.61
N VAL A 210 4.89 -13.60 -15.67
CA VAL A 210 3.57 -12.97 -15.73
C VAL A 210 3.71 -11.46 -15.60
N LEU A 211 3.04 -10.74 -16.49
CA LEU A 211 2.87 -9.29 -16.39
C LEU A 211 1.47 -8.97 -15.88
N VAL A 212 1.39 -8.24 -14.76
CA VAL A 212 0.13 -7.73 -14.20
C VAL A 212 0.06 -6.24 -14.43
N LEU A 213 -0.85 -5.85 -15.32
CA LEU A 213 -1.12 -4.47 -15.69
C LEU A 213 -2.19 -3.86 -14.80
N GLY A 214 -2.13 -2.55 -14.68
CA GLY A 214 -3.18 -1.81 -14.01
C GLY A 214 -2.91 -0.31 -13.98
N ARG A 215 -3.97 0.49 -14.00
CA ARG A 215 -3.87 1.94 -13.92
C ARG A 215 -3.41 2.40 -12.53
N ALA A 216 -3.15 3.71 -12.38
CA ALA A 216 -2.84 4.29 -11.08
C ALA A 216 -3.98 4.03 -10.09
N GLY A 217 -3.65 3.56 -8.89
CA GLY A 217 -4.61 3.44 -7.78
C GLY A 217 -5.55 2.23 -7.85
N ILE A 218 -5.36 1.36 -8.85
CA ILE A 218 -6.21 0.18 -9.07
C ILE A 218 -5.92 -0.96 -8.09
N GLY A 219 -4.79 -0.92 -7.36
CA GLY A 219 -4.43 -1.94 -6.37
C GLY A 219 -3.26 -2.86 -6.72
N LYS A 220 -2.37 -2.50 -7.66
CA LYS A 220 -1.17 -3.31 -8.02
C LYS A 220 -0.29 -3.68 -6.81
N SER A 221 0.11 -2.70 -6.02
CA SER A 221 0.92 -2.96 -4.81
C SER A 221 0.14 -3.74 -3.75
N THR A 222 -1.17 -3.52 -3.67
CA THR A 222 -2.07 -4.28 -2.79
C THR A 222 -2.14 -5.75 -3.20
N PHE A 223 -2.21 -6.02 -4.50
CA PHE A 223 -2.13 -7.38 -5.05
C PHE A 223 -0.81 -8.05 -4.66
N CYS A 224 0.34 -7.38 -4.83
CA CYS A 224 1.64 -7.91 -4.44
C CYS A 224 1.71 -8.31 -2.96
N GLN A 225 1.19 -7.45 -2.08
CA GLN A 225 1.14 -7.72 -0.64
C GLN A 225 0.14 -8.84 -0.29
N TYR A 226 -1.00 -8.90 -0.98
CA TYR A 226 -2.01 -9.93 -0.78
C TYR A 226 -1.48 -11.33 -1.12
N VAL A 227 -0.79 -11.48 -2.26
CA VAL A 227 -0.29 -12.79 -2.68
C VAL A 227 0.88 -13.28 -1.82
N THR A 228 1.78 -12.39 -1.39
CA THR A 228 2.86 -12.77 -0.45
C THR A 228 2.30 -13.17 0.90
N TYR A 229 1.26 -12.47 1.37
CA TYR A 229 0.56 -12.82 2.60
C TYR A 229 -0.08 -14.21 2.56
N ARG A 230 -0.87 -14.50 1.50
CA ARG A 230 -1.50 -15.81 1.34
C ARG A 230 -0.48 -16.94 1.18
N TRP A 231 0.60 -16.69 0.43
CA TRP A 231 1.72 -17.65 0.35
C TRP A 231 2.35 -17.91 1.72
N ALA A 232 2.58 -16.86 2.53
CA ALA A 232 3.17 -17.02 3.86
C ALA A 232 2.28 -17.81 4.83
N LYS A 233 0.95 -17.77 4.65
CA LYS A 233 -0.01 -18.63 5.35
C LYS A 233 -0.06 -20.08 4.84
N GLY A 234 0.59 -20.38 3.72
CA GLY A 234 0.50 -21.68 3.04
C GLY A 234 -0.77 -21.87 2.22
N GLU A 235 -1.50 -20.79 1.91
CA GLU A 235 -2.75 -20.84 1.14
C GLU A 235 -2.55 -20.70 -0.37
N LEU A 236 -1.34 -20.32 -0.81
CA LEU A 236 -1.06 -19.98 -2.20
C LEU A 236 0.30 -20.51 -2.64
N TRP A 237 0.36 -21.06 -3.85
CA TRP A 237 1.57 -21.50 -4.57
C TRP A 237 2.57 -22.32 -3.73
N SER A 238 2.09 -23.43 -3.17
CA SER A 238 2.89 -24.35 -2.34
C SER A 238 4.12 -24.93 -3.06
N GLU A 239 4.17 -24.88 -4.39
CA GLU A 239 5.33 -25.30 -5.18
C GLU A 239 6.56 -24.41 -4.96
N TYR A 240 6.38 -23.14 -4.54
CA TYR A 240 7.49 -22.24 -4.27
C TYR A 240 7.89 -22.30 -2.79
N LYS A 241 9.14 -22.69 -2.55
CA LYS A 241 9.74 -22.69 -1.21
C LYS A 241 9.94 -21.28 -0.68
N LEU A 242 10.12 -20.29 -1.56
CA LEU A 242 10.31 -18.89 -1.21
C LEU A 242 9.60 -17.96 -2.21
N VAL A 243 8.93 -16.93 -1.69
CA VAL A 243 8.40 -15.82 -2.49
C VAL A 243 9.04 -14.52 -2.03
N ILE A 244 9.69 -13.80 -2.94
CA ILE A 244 10.41 -12.55 -2.66
C ILE A 244 9.68 -11.39 -3.32
N LEU A 245 9.20 -10.46 -2.51
CA LEU A 245 8.67 -9.18 -2.99
C LEU A 245 9.78 -8.13 -3.04
N ILE A 246 10.08 -7.63 -4.23
CA ILE A 246 10.93 -6.46 -4.44
C ILE A 246 10.06 -5.32 -4.94
N ARG A 247 9.88 -4.31 -4.12
CA ARG A 247 9.27 -3.04 -4.54
C ARG A 247 10.32 -2.30 -5.39
N LEU A 248 10.14 -2.23 -6.71
CA LEU A 248 11.19 -1.76 -7.62
C LEU A 248 11.57 -0.30 -7.41
N ARG A 249 10.64 0.54 -6.95
CA ARG A 249 10.92 1.89 -6.44
C ARG A 249 11.99 1.95 -5.32
N ARG A 250 12.32 0.82 -4.68
CA ARG A 250 13.29 0.73 -3.57
C ARG A 250 14.73 0.68 -4.06
N LEU A 251 14.89 0.39 -5.35
CA LEU A 251 16.14 0.14 -6.03
C LEU A 251 16.69 1.47 -6.55
N THR A 252 17.19 2.30 -5.63
CA THR A 252 17.74 3.64 -5.93
C THR A 252 19.24 3.68 -5.70
N ASP A 253 19.95 4.62 -6.34
CA ASP A 253 21.40 4.81 -6.20
C ASP A 253 21.83 4.97 -4.74
N ASN A 254 21.06 5.71 -3.94
CA ASN A 254 21.37 5.94 -2.53
C ASN A 254 21.30 4.66 -1.70
N ARG A 255 20.37 3.75 -2.02
CA ARG A 255 20.23 2.48 -1.28
C ARG A 255 21.18 1.40 -1.81
N TYR A 256 21.54 1.49 -3.09
CA TYR A 256 22.42 0.56 -3.80
C TYR A 256 23.55 1.32 -4.48
N PRO A 257 24.53 1.87 -3.73
CA PRO A 257 25.64 2.59 -4.32
C PRO A 257 26.49 1.67 -5.20
N PRO A 258 27.20 2.20 -6.20
CA PRO A 258 28.18 1.43 -6.97
C PRO A 258 29.18 0.72 -6.05
N ARG A 259 29.43 -0.56 -6.30
CA ARG A 259 30.39 -1.35 -5.51
C ARG A 259 31.81 -1.07 -5.99
N LYS A 260 32.77 -1.07 -5.06
CA LYS A 260 34.20 -1.02 -5.38
C LYS A 260 34.61 -2.30 -6.13
N GLU A 261 35.65 -2.20 -6.97
CA GLU A 261 36.27 -3.34 -7.67
C GLU A 261 35.42 -4.01 -8.78
N GLY A 262 34.41 -3.32 -9.34
CA GLY A 262 33.60 -3.87 -10.43
C GLY A 262 32.72 -5.06 -10.02
N LYS A 263 32.48 -5.25 -8.72
CA LYS A 263 31.59 -6.32 -8.23
C LYS A 263 30.13 -5.96 -8.50
N GLU A 264 29.45 -6.78 -9.28
CA GLU A 264 28.02 -6.63 -9.54
C GLU A 264 27.17 -6.98 -8.31
N TYR A 265 25.94 -6.47 -8.28
CA TYR A 265 24.94 -6.94 -7.33
C TYR A 265 24.42 -8.31 -7.78
N SER A 266 24.21 -9.21 -6.82
CA SER A 266 23.64 -10.54 -7.06
C SER A 266 22.22 -10.65 -6.50
N LEU A 267 21.49 -11.71 -6.87
CA LEU A 267 20.14 -11.96 -6.36
C LEU A 267 20.08 -11.97 -4.82
N ILE A 268 21.08 -12.57 -4.17
CA ILE A 268 21.13 -12.63 -2.71
C ILE A 268 21.38 -11.26 -2.09
N ASP A 269 22.11 -10.36 -2.78
CA ASP A 269 22.34 -9.00 -2.30
C ASP A 269 21.05 -8.19 -2.22
N LEU A 270 20.14 -8.40 -3.19
CA LEU A 270 18.80 -7.80 -3.14
C LEU A 270 18.02 -8.31 -1.92
N VAL A 271 18.02 -9.62 -1.67
CA VAL A 271 17.32 -10.23 -0.53
C VAL A 271 17.90 -9.75 0.80
N LYS A 272 19.23 -9.76 0.95
CA LYS A 272 19.92 -9.25 2.14
C LYS A 272 19.49 -7.82 2.43
N LYS A 273 19.60 -6.93 1.44
CA LYS A 273 19.30 -5.51 1.63
C LYS A 273 17.83 -5.24 2.00
N GLU A 274 16.91 -6.04 1.46
CA GLU A 274 15.47 -5.82 1.63
C GLU A 274 14.84 -6.51 2.85
N TYR A 275 15.47 -7.57 3.35
CA TYR A 275 14.91 -8.41 4.43
C TYR A 275 15.84 -8.58 5.63
N SER A 276 17.16 -8.52 5.44
CA SER A 276 18.15 -8.70 6.51
C SER A 276 19.29 -7.66 6.42
N PRO A 277 19.01 -6.35 6.55
CA PRO A 277 20.02 -5.32 6.37
C PRO A 277 21.05 -5.26 7.51
N CYS A 278 20.78 -5.92 8.66
CA CYS A 278 21.59 -5.85 9.87
C CYS A 278 22.29 -7.18 10.24
N GLU A 279 22.00 -8.28 9.54
CA GLU A 279 22.65 -9.58 9.74
C GLU A 279 23.24 -10.08 8.43
N ASP A 280 24.52 -10.42 8.45
CA ASP A 280 25.16 -11.10 7.33
C ASP A 280 24.68 -12.54 7.26
N LEU A 281 24.15 -12.94 6.10
CA LEU A 281 23.78 -14.33 5.87
C LEU A 281 25.03 -15.21 5.85
N SER A 282 24.93 -16.36 6.51
CA SER A 282 26.00 -17.36 6.51
C SER A 282 26.28 -17.88 5.09
N ALA A 283 27.46 -18.47 4.90
CA ALA A 283 27.83 -19.09 3.63
C ALA A 283 26.84 -20.20 3.24
N GLU A 284 26.37 -20.97 4.22
CA GLU A 284 25.38 -22.04 4.03
C GLU A 284 24.01 -21.48 3.58
N GLN A 285 23.51 -20.43 4.22
CA GLN A 285 22.26 -19.76 3.81
C GLN A 285 22.36 -19.22 2.38
N THR A 286 23.51 -18.61 2.06
CA THR A 286 23.76 -18.05 0.73
C THR A 286 23.80 -19.15 -0.33
N GLN A 287 24.45 -20.27 -0.04
CA GLN A 287 24.53 -21.42 -0.93
C GLN A 287 23.16 -22.08 -1.12
N HIS A 288 22.42 -22.29 -0.04
CA HIS A 288 21.07 -22.85 -0.08
C HIS A 288 20.11 -21.99 -0.90
N PHE A 289 20.17 -20.66 -0.76
CA PHE A 289 19.38 -19.75 -1.60
C PHE A 289 19.72 -19.87 -3.09
N LYS A 290 21.01 -19.99 -3.43
CA LYS A 290 21.44 -20.20 -4.82
C LYS A 290 20.91 -21.52 -5.38
N GLU A 291 20.87 -22.58 -4.58
CA GLU A 291 20.28 -23.87 -4.96
C GLU A 291 18.78 -23.76 -5.21
N LEU A 292 18.03 -23.06 -4.36
CA LEU A 292 16.61 -22.82 -4.59
C LEU A 292 16.35 -22.04 -5.89
N CYS A 293 17.18 -21.04 -6.20
CA CYS A 293 17.09 -20.31 -7.48
C CYS A 293 17.38 -21.23 -8.68
N LYS A 294 18.42 -22.07 -8.59
CA LYS A 294 18.76 -23.05 -9.64
C LYS A 294 17.64 -24.08 -9.84
N ASN A 295 17.05 -24.55 -8.75
CA ASN A 295 15.93 -25.50 -8.75
C ASN A 295 14.58 -24.85 -9.07
N ARG A 296 14.55 -23.54 -9.34
CA ARG A 296 13.34 -22.77 -9.67
C ARG A 296 12.25 -22.83 -8.59
N GLN A 297 12.67 -22.89 -7.34
CA GLN A 297 11.78 -22.94 -6.16
C GLN A 297 11.55 -21.55 -5.55
N VAL A 298 12.03 -20.50 -6.20
CA VAL A 298 11.88 -19.10 -5.79
C VAL A 298 11.01 -18.36 -6.80
N LEU A 299 9.97 -17.66 -6.31
CA LEU A 299 9.14 -16.75 -7.10
C LEU A 299 9.45 -15.30 -6.73
N TRP A 300 9.71 -14.48 -7.73
CA TRP A 300 9.98 -13.06 -7.57
C TRP A 300 8.74 -12.22 -7.90
N ILE A 301 8.32 -11.36 -6.99
CA ILE A 301 7.26 -10.37 -7.22
C ILE A 301 7.92 -9.01 -7.32
N LEU A 302 7.85 -8.40 -8.49
CA LEU A 302 8.50 -7.15 -8.83
C LEU A 302 7.43 -6.06 -8.95
N ASP A 303 7.31 -5.22 -7.91
CA ASP A 303 6.22 -4.25 -7.79
C ASP A 303 6.62 -2.85 -8.27
N GLY A 304 5.94 -2.33 -9.30
CA GLY A 304 6.06 -0.94 -9.76
C GLY A 304 7.13 -0.70 -10.82
N TYR A 305 7.12 -1.47 -11.92
CA TYR A 305 8.10 -1.32 -12.99
C TYR A 305 8.04 0.04 -13.70
N ASP A 306 6.85 0.64 -13.81
CA ASP A 306 6.69 1.95 -14.45
C ASP A 306 7.46 3.07 -13.74
N GLU A 307 7.65 2.96 -12.43
CA GLU A 307 8.43 3.90 -11.63
C GLU A 307 9.95 3.66 -11.81
N PHE A 308 10.34 2.38 -11.90
CA PHE A 308 11.75 1.97 -12.03
C PHE A 308 12.31 2.17 -13.43
N ALA A 309 11.51 1.90 -14.47
CA ALA A 309 11.94 1.96 -15.87
C ALA A 309 12.33 3.38 -16.34
N GLN A 310 11.91 4.43 -15.62
CA GLN A 310 12.27 5.81 -15.93
C GLN A 310 13.74 6.11 -15.67
N ASN A 311 14.36 5.44 -14.70
CA ASN A 311 15.76 5.64 -14.34
C ASN A 311 16.29 4.41 -13.59
N ILE A 312 16.58 3.35 -14.34
CA ILE A 312 17.16 2.12 -13.78
C ILE A 312 18.63 2.41 -13.42
N PRO A 313 19.05 2.25 -12.15
CA PRO A 313 20.44 2.38 -11.77
C PRO A 313 21.34 1.40 -12.53
N GLU A 314 22.45 1.88 -13.09
CA GLU A 314 23.33 1.09 -13.97
C GLU A 314 23.85 -0.18 -13.26
N GLN A 315 24.29 -0.03 -12.01
CA GLN A 315 24.77 -1.10 -11.13
C GLN A 315 23.71 -2.17 -10.78
N LEU A 316 22.42 -1.89 -11.01
CA LEU A 316 21.32 -2.82 -10.76
C LEU A 316 20.74 -3.42 -12.04
N LYS A 317 21.20 -2.98 -13.20
CA LYS A 317 20.66 -3.43 -14.48
C LYS A 317 20.88 -4.92 -14.69
N ASP A 318 22.11 -5.39 -14.48
CA ASP A 318 22.48 -6.79 -14.71
C ASP A 318 21.73 -7.75 -13.77
N VAL A 319 21.62 -7.42 -12.48
CA VAL A 319 20.87 -8.25 -11.53
C VAL A 319 19.37 -8.25 -11.83
N PHE A 320 18.82 -7.13 -12.28
CA PHE A 320 17.42 -7.03 -12.65
C PHE A 320 17.11 -7.84 -13.91
N ASP A 321 17.95 -7.74 -14.94
CA ASP A 321 17.82 -8.53 -16.16
C ASP A 321 18.02 -10.02 -15.87
N HIS A 322 18.95 -10.38 -14.97
CA HIS A 322 19.13 -11.75 -14.50
C HIS A 322 17.85 -12.33 -13.85
N VAL A 323 17.13 -11.56 -13.03
CA VAL A 323 15.81 -11.99 -12.50
C VAL A 323 14.82 -12.24 -13.64
N ARG A 324 14.69 -11.28 -14.57
CA ARG A 324 13.70 -11.35 -15.66
C ARG A 324 13.96 -12.49 -16.65
N GLU A 325 15.22 -12.81 -16.88
CA GLU A 325 15.61 -13.82 -17.85
C GLU A 325 15.52 -15.23 -17.27
N THR A 326 16.02 -15.43 -16.04
CA THR A 326 16.29 -16.76 -15.49
C THR A 326 15.29 -17.24 -14.43
N GLN A 327 14.56 -16.32 -13.77
CA GLN A 327 13.73 -16.64 -12.61
C GLN A 327 12.23 -16.56 -12.91
N HIS A 328 11.45 -17.33 -12.15
CA HIS A 328 10.01 -17.17 -12.10
C HIS A 328 9.66 -15.80 -11.52
N HIS A 329 8.79 -15.05 -12.20
CA HIS A 329 8.41 -13.74 -11.69
C HIS A 329 7.02 -13.27 -12.10
N ILE A 330 6.45 -12.42 -11.24
CA ILE A 330 5.31 -11.57 -11.51
C ILE A 330 5.80 -10.12 -11.52
N LEU A 331 5.65 -9.42 -12.64
CA LEU A 331 5.98 -8.00 -12.76
C LEU A 331 4.70 -7.19 -12.75
N THR A 332 4.59 -6.16 -11.89
CA THR A 332 3.48 -5.21 -11.96
C THR A 332 3.92 -3.93 -12.66
N SER A 333 3.06 -3.41 -13.54
CA SER A 333 3.35 -2.15 -14.23
C SER A 333 2.08 -1.47 -14.72
N ARG A 334 2.22 -0.22 -15.17
CA ARG A 334 1.19 0.45 -15.96
C ARG A 334 1.34 0.10 -17.45
N PRO A 335 0.24 0.09 -18.22
CA PRO A 335 0.26 -0.32 -19.62
C PRO A 335 1.30 0.40 -20.50
N TYR A 336 1.57 1.69 -20.23
CA TYR A 336 2.45 2.50 -21.07
C TYR A 336 3.96 2.26 -20.87
N ALA A 337 4.38 1.64 -19.77
CA ALA A 337 5.80 1.54 -19.41
C ALA A 337 6.48 0.30 -19.99
N ILE A 338 5.70 -0.72 -20.39
CA ILE A 338 6.25 -1.99 -20.85
C ILE A 338 6.38 -1.98 -22.37
N LYS A 339 7.62 -2.07 -22.86
CA LYS A 339 7.93 -2.25 -24.28
C LYS A 339 8.17 -3.72 -24.64
N SER A 340 8.51 -4.56 -23.67
CA SER A 340 8.84 -5.98 -23.87
C SER A 340 7.60 -6.87 -23.97
N SER A 341 7.67 -7.93 -24.77
CA SER A 341 6.61 -8.94 -24.83
C SER A 341 6.62 -9.85 -23.59
N TYR A 342 5.44 -10.15 -23.07
CA TYR A 342 5.17 -11.15 -22.05
C TYR A 342 4.08 -12.07 -22.59
N ASP A 343 4.23 -13.38 -22.43
CA ASP A 343 3.27 -14.37 -22.94
C ASP A 343 1.98 -14.39 -22.14
N VAL A 344 2.06 -14.15 -20.84
CA VAL A 344 0.89 -14.02 -19.96
C VAL A 344 0.77 -12.56 -19.48
N LYS A 345 -0.30 -11.90 -19.92
CA LYS A 345 -0.67 -10.54 -19.52
C LYS A 345 -2.02 -10.56 -18.83
N LEU A 346 -2.02 -10.13 -17.58
CA LEU A 346 -3.21 -9.98 -16.76
C LEU A 346 -3.44 -8.50 -16.48
N GLU A 347 -4.68 -8.12 -16.20
CA GLU A 347 -5.05 -6.77 -15.78
C GLU A 347 -5.84 -6.83 -14.48
N ILE A 348 -5.48 -5.95 -13.54
CA ILE A 348 -6.31 -5.68 -12.36
C ILE A 348 -7.45 -4.76 -12.78
N THR A 349 -8.68 -5.23 -12.69
CA THR A 349 -9.87 -4.55 -13.22
C THR A 349 -10.53 -3.57 -12.25
N GLY A 350 -10.00 -3.42 -11.03
CA GLY A 350 -10.58 -2.58 -9.99
C GLY A 350 -11.70 -3.28 -9.23
N PHE A 351 -12.51 -2.53 -8.51
CA PHE A 351 -13.65 -3.06 -7.76
C PHE A 351 -14.82 -3.38 -8.69
N THR A 352 -15.54 -4.46 -8.42
CA THR A 352 -16.87 -4.68 -9.00
C THR A 352 -17.92 -3.91 -8.20
N ASN A 353 -19.15 -3.82 -8.73
CA ASN A 353 -20.29 -3.25 -8.01
C ASN A 353 -20.45 -3.85 -6.60
N ASP A 354 -20.28 -5.17 -6.48
CA ASP A 354 -20.38 -5.88 -5.20
C ASP A 354 -19.20 -5.57 -4.27
N ASN A 355 -17.99 -5.42 -4.82
CA ASN A 355 -16.83 -5.02 -4.01
C ASN A 355 -17.00 -3.60 -3.46
N ILE A 356 -17.56 -2.67 -4.24
CA ILE A 356 -17.85 -1.31 -3.75
C ILE A 356 -18.76 -1.37 -2.52
N VAL A 357 -19.86 -2.13 -2.60
CA VAL A 357 -20.80 -2.28 -1.48
C VAL A 357 -20.09 -2.85 -0.25
N LYS A 358 -19.39 -3.98 -0.39
CA LYS A 358 -18.68 -4.63 0.72
C LYS A 358 -17.58 -3.74 1.31
N TYR A 359 -16.86 -3.00 0.47
CA TYR A 359 -15.81 -2.08 0.91
C TYR A 359 -16.40 -0.94 1.75
N VAL A 360 -17.47 -0.30 1.29
CA VAL A 360 -18.13 0.80 2.01
C VAL A 360 -18.64 0.32 3.36
N GLU A 361 -19.32 -0.83 3.40
CA GLU A 361 -19.82 -1.42 4.65
C GLU A 361 -18.68 -1.66 5.65
N GLN A 362 -17.61 -2.34 5.23
CA GLN A 362 -16.44 -2.60 6.08
C GLN A 362 -15.77 -1.32 6.55
N PHE A 363 -15.67 -0.32 5.69
CA PHE A 363 -15.06 0.96 6.01
C PHE A 363 -15.77 1.63 7.19
N PHE A 364 -17.11 1.70 7.16
CA PHE A 364 -17.88 2.39 8.20
C PHE A 364 -18.01 1.56 9.49
N VAL A 365 -18.05 0.23 9.41
CA VAL A 365 -17.97 -0.64 10.60
C VAL A 365 -16.70 -0.35 11.40
N GLN A 366 -15.55 -0.20 10.72
CA GLN A 366 -14.28 0.09 11.41
C GLN A 366 -14.21 1.49 12.04
N ILE A 367 -14.98 2.45 11.54
CA ILE A 367 -14.99 3.83 12.07
C ILE A 367 -15.96 3.95 13.24
N THR A 368 -17.16 3.39 13.12
CA THR A 368 -18.25 3.56 14.10
C THR A 368 -18.11 2.63 15.29
N LYS A 369 -17.35 1.52 15.18
CA LYS A 369 -17.30 0.42 16.17
C LYS A 369 -18.67 -0.20 16.49
N GLU A 370 -19.71 0.16 15.74
CA GLU A 370 -21.05 -0.39 15.87
C GLU A 370 -21.23 -1.53 14.86
N ILE A 371 -21.71 -2.68 15.35
CA ILE A 371 -21.89 -3.92 14.58
C ILE A 371 -23.19 -3.87 13.75
N ASN A 372 -24.04 -2.88 13.98
CA ASN A 372 -25.31 -2.78 13.27
C ASN A 372 -25.09 -2.23 11.85
N ASN A 373 -25.24 -3.11 10.86
CA ASN A 373 -25.20 -2.85 9.41
C ASN A 373 -26.19 -1.78 8.91
N ASP A 374 -27.01 -1.22 9.80
CA ASP A 374 -28.05 -0.24 9.51
C ASP A 374 -27.65 1.21 9.81
N SER A 375 -26.34 1.51 9.81
CA SER A 375 -25.90 2.91 9.83
C SER A 375 -26.52 3.64 8.63
N SER A 376 -27.42 4.58 8.93
CA SER A 376 -28.05 5.51 7.98
C SER A 376 -27.00 6.15 7.05
N VAL A 377 -25.76 6.35 7.54
CA VAL A 377 -24.64 6.92 6.79
C VAL A 377 -24.19 6.02 5.63
N THR A 378 -23.98 4.72 5.87
CA THR A 378 -23.58 3.74 4.84
C THR A 378 -24.62 3.65 3.73
N LYS A 379 -25.89 3.51 4.11
CA LYS A 379 -27.01 3.42 3.16
C LYS A 379 -27.17 4.70 2.34
N LYS A 380 -26.99 5.87 2.96
CA LYS A 380 -27.02 7.17 2.27
C LYS A 380 -25.89 7.29 1.23
N LEU A 381 -24.66 6.93 1.59
CA LEU A 381 -23.54 6.97 0.64
C LEU A 381 -23.76 6.02 -0.54
N LEU A 382 -24.17 4.78 -0.28
CA LEU A 382 -24.43 3.81 -1.34
C LEU A 382 -25.56 4.26 -2.27
N ARG A 383 -26.60 4.91 -1.71
CA ARG A 383 -27.68 5.50 -2.51
C ARG A 383 -27.15 6.63 -3.39
N LEU A 384 -26.34 7.54 -2.83
CA LEU A 384 -25.73 8.63 -3.58
C LEU A 384 -24.86 8.11 -4.73
N LEU A 385 -23.95 7.17 -4.42
CA LEU A 385 -23.05 6.55 -5.39
C LEU A 385 -23.84 5.91 -6.53
N LYS A 386 -24.88 5.11 -6.24
CA LYS A 386 -25.70 4.45 -7.26
C LYS A 386 -26.57 5.42 -8.07
N SER A 387 -26.95 6.56 -7.48
CA SER A 387 -27.78 7.58 -8.16
C SER A 387 -26.99 8.47 -9.12
N ASN A 388 -25.66 8.49 -9.05
CA ASN A 388 -24.81 9.36 -9.85
C ASN A 388 -23.78 8.53 -10.64
N SER A 389 -24.02 8.35 -11.93
CA SER A 389 -23.20 7.50 -12.81
C SER A 389 -21.73 7.93 -12.92
N SER A 390 -21.45 9.23 -12.84
CA SER A 390 -20.09 9.76 -12.91
C SER A 390 -19.27 9.33 -11.69
N ILE A 391 -19.78 9.56 -10.47
CA ILE A 391 -19.06 9.14 -9.26
C ILE A 391 -19.07 7.62 -9.09
N TRP A 392 -20.11 6.93 -9.59
CA TRP A 392 -20.16 5.47 -9.62
C TRP A 392 -18.97 4.89 -10.38
N GLY A 393 -18.74 5.34 -11.63
CA GLY A 393 -17.57 4.92 -12.42
C GLY A 393 -16.23 5.25 -11.75
N VAL A 394 -16.15 6.39 -11.06
CA VAL A 394 -14.94 6.78 -10.31
C VAL A 394 -14.68 5.84 -9.11
N ALA A 395 -15.72 5.32 -8.47
CA ALA A 395 -15.66 4.43 -7.30
C ALA A 395 -15.14 3.01 -7.62
N HIS A 396 -15.14 2.61 -8.89
CA HIS A 396 -14.51 1.35 -9.33
C HIS A 396 -12.99 1.35 -9.14
N ILE A 397 -12.36 2.53 -8.99
CA ILE A 397 -10.95 2.65 -8.62
C ILE A 397 -10.84 2.67 -7.08
N PRO A 398 -10.19 1.68 -6.44
CA PRO A 398 -10.13 1.54 -4.98
C PRO A 398 -9.64 2.79 -4.24
N VAL A 399 -8.59 3.44 -4.75
CA VAL A 399 -8.05 4.69 -4.18
C VAL A 399 -9.14 5.77 -4.13
N ASN A 400 -9.95 5.91 -5.18
CA ASN A 400 -10.99 6.93 -5.21
C ASN A 400 -12.13 6.60 -4.26
N LEU A 401 -12.53 5.32 -4.18
CA LEU A 401 -13.54 4.90 -3.21
C LEU A 401 -13.09 5.15 -1.77
N GLU A 402 -11.81 4.93 -1.44
CA GLU A 402 -11.26 5.25 -0.12
C GLU A 402 -11.35 6.75 0.18
N LEU A 403 -11.05 7.61 -0.80
CA LEU A 403 -11.18 9.07 -0.66
C LEU A 403 -12.63 9.48 -0.45
N ILE A 404 -13.57 8.94 -1.23
CA ILE A 404 -15.01 9.19 -1.11
C ILE A 404 -15.49 8.80 0.30
N CYS A 405 -15.17 7.59 0.75
CA CYS A 405 -15.55 7.11 2.09
C CYS A 405 -14.93 7.98 3.19
N SER A 406 -13.67 8.41 3.02
CA SER A 406 -12.98 9.29 3.96
C SER A 406 -13.64 10.65 4.09
N LEU A 407 -14.00 11.29 2.99
CA LEU A 407 -14.72 12.56 3.01
C LEU A 407 -16.11 12.43 3.63
N TRP A 408 -16.83 11.37 3.25
CA TRP A 408 -18.17 11.11 3.76
C TRP A 408 -18.19 10.82 5.26
N SER A 409 -17.12 10.24 5.81
CA SER A 409 -17.01 10.01 7.26
C SER A 409 -16.86 11.28 8.09
N ASN A 410 -16.49 12.41 7.46
CA ASN A 410 -16.23 13.66 8.17
C ASN A 410 -17.29 14.75 7.91
N ASN A 411 -17.96 14.75 6.76
CA ASN A 411 -19.01 15.71 6.41
C ASN A 411 -20.18 14.99 5.71
N ASP A 412 -21.40 15.51 5.84
CA ASP A 412 -22.54 15.07 5.04
C ASP A 412 -22.53 15.83 3.69
N TRP A 413 -22.29 15.13 2.58
CA TRP A 413 -22.20 15.71 1.23
C TRP A 413 -23.51 15.55 0.44
N THR A 414 -24.63 15.24 1.11
CA THR A 414 -25.94 15.07 0.43
C THR A 414 -26.39 16.29 -0.38
N GLU A 415 -25.92 17.49 -0.03
CA GLU A 415 -26.20 18.73 -0.75
C GLU A 415 -25.34 18.94 -2.01
N THR A 416 -24.30 18.13 -2.22
CA THR A 416 -23.42 18.27 -3.40
C THR A 416 -24.06 17.58 -4.61
N THR A 417 -24.80 18.36 -5.39
CA THR A 417 -25.61 17.89 -6.54
C THR A 417 -24.77 17.36 -7.71
N VAL A 418 -23.50 17.77 -7.83
CA VAL A 418 -22.57 17.30 -8.88
C VAL A 418 -21.21 16.96 -8.26
N LEU A 419 -20.88 15.67 -8.21
CA LEU A 419 -19.57 15.19 -7.79
C LEU A 419 -18.77 14.68 -9.00
N THR A 420 -17.84 15.51 -9.48
CA THR A 420 -16.82 15.09 -10.45
C THR A 420 -15.55 14.65 -9.73
N ILE A 421 -14.64 13.98 -10.45
CA ILE A 421 -13.33 13.61 -9.89
C ILE A 421 -12.49 14.84 -9.48
N THR A 422 -12.64 15.96 -10.19
CA THR A 422 -11.97 17.24 -9.86
C THR A 422 -12.48 17.79 -8.54
N VAL A 423 -13.81 17.81 -8.37
CA VAL A 423 -14.46 18.22 -7.12
C VAL A 423 -14.02 17.31 -5.98
N LEU A 424 -13.96 15.98 -6.20
CA LEU A 424 -13.48 15.03 -5.20
C LEU A 424 -12.06 15.37 -4.71
N TYR A 425 -11.10 15.57 -5.62
CA TYR A 425 -9.73 15.90 -5.20
C TYR A 425 -9.64 17.26 -4.52
N ASP A 426 -10.32 18.28 -5.04
CA ASP A 426 -10.33 19.62 -4.44
C ASP A 426 -10.88 19.58 -3.00
N ASN A 427 -11.90 18.75 -2.75
CA ASN A 427 -12.45 18.54 -1.41
C ASN A 427 -11.49 17.77 -0.49
N ILE A 428 -10.73 16.80 -1.01
CA ILE A 428 -9.67 16.15 -0.22
C ILE A 428 -8.58 17.17 0.13
N ILE A 429 -8.18 18.02 -0.81
CA ILE A 429 -7.17 19.07 -0.56
C ILE A 429 -7.67 20.01 0.53
N GLU A 430 -8.91 20.49 0.46
CA GLU A 430 -9.52 21.30 1.52
C GLU A 430 -9.52 20.60 2.88
N TRP A 431 -9.88 19.31 2.90
CA TRP A 431 -9.85 18.52 4.13
C TRP A 431 -8.42 18.41 4.70
N GLN A 432 -7.41 18.22 3.85
CA GLN A 432 -6.02 18.18 4.26
C GLN A 432 -5.53 19.52 4.81
N CYS A 433 -5.91 20.64 4.19
CA CYS A 433 -5.64 21.98 4.69
C CYS A 433 -6.25 22.17 6.09
N LYS A 434 -7.54 21.83 6.28
CA LYS A 434 -8.21 21.90 7.59
C LYS A 434 -7.47 21.06 8.65
N ARG A 435 -7.08 19.83 8.31
CA ARG A 435 -6.31 18.94 9.19
C ARG A 435 -4.92 19.50 9.52
N HIS A 436 -4.25 20.12 8.55
CA HIS A 436 -2.96 20.77 8.75
C HIS A 436 -3.08 21.96 9.72
N LEU A 437 -4.06 22.83 9.51
CA LEU A 437 -4.39 23.95 10.41
C LEU A 437 -4.72 23.46 11.83
N ALA A 438 -5.49 22.37 11.95
CA ALA A 438 -5.81 21.76 13.25
C ALA A 438 -4.55 21.34 14.03
N ARG A 439 -3.54 20.78 13.35
CA ARG A 439 -2.26 20.38 13.97
C ARG A 439 -1.43 21.57 14.46
N GLN A 440 -1.64 22.73 13.85
CA GLN A 440 -1.04 23.99 14.28
C GLN A 440 -1.89 24.71 15.34
N ASN A 441 -2.93 24.07 15.88
CA ASN A 441 -3.90 24.66 16.81
C ASN A 441 -4.67 25.89 16.25
N ILE A 442 -4.84 25.96 14.92
CA ILE A 442 -5.62 27.01 14.27
C ILE A 442 -7.08 26.57 14.13
N GLU A 443 -8.00 27.42 14.59
CA GLU A 443 -9.44 27.18 14.46
C GLU A 443 -9.88 27.27 13.00
N HIS A 444 -10.56 26.23 12.52
CA HIS A 444 -10.91 26.06 11.10
C HIS A 444 -12.35 25.59 10.84
N LYS A 445 -13.12 25.26 11.90
CA LYS A 445 -14.45 24.63 11.78
C LYS A 445 -15.47 25.52 11.07
N HIS A 446 -15.38 26.83 11.29
CA HIS A 446 -16.29 27.84 10.71
C HIS A 446 -15.69 28.58 9.51
N MET A 447 -14.50 28.19 9.05
CA MET A 447 -13.85 28.84 7.93
C MET A 447 -14.49 28.41 6.60
N THR A 448 -14.68 29.39 5.71
CA THR A 448 -15.04 29.11 4.32
C THR A 448 -13.87 28.46 3.59
N LYS A 449 -14.15 27.73 2.50
CA LYS A 449 -13.12 27.11 1.66
C LYS A 449 -12.05 28.09 1.19
N GLN A 450 -12.46 29.29 0.76
CA GLN A 450 -11.55 30.37 0.36
C GLN A 450 -10.64 30.81 1.51
N ALA A 451 -11.18 30.94 2.72
CA ALA A 451 -10.37 31.30 3.89
C ALA A 451 -9.37 30.20 4.26
N VAL A 452 -9.76 28.93 4.14
CA VAL A 452 -8.86 27.77 4.36
C VAL A 452 -7.72 27.79 3.36
N TYR A 453 -8.02 27.94 2.06
CA TYR A 453 -7.00 27.98 1.02
C TYR A 453 -6.06 29.18 1.20
N LYS A 454 -6.58 30.34 1.58
CA LYS A 454 -5.76 31.51 1.89
C LYS A 454 -4.79 31.28 3.05
N ARG A 455 -5.16 30.46 4.05
CA ARG A 455 -4.29 30.12 5.18
C ARG A 455 -3.24 29.07 4.85
N CYS A 456 -3.48 28.24 3.83
CA CYS A 456 -2.54 27.22 3.35
C CYS A 456 -1.95 27.58 1.97
N ASP A 457 -1.93 28.87 1.63
CA ASP A 457 -1.62 29.33 0.28
C ASP A 457 -0.17 28.98 -0.12
N VAL A 458 0.77 29.18 0.80
CA VAL A 458 2.19 28.86 0.57
C VAL A 458 2.38 27.36 0.37
N GLU A 459 1.77 26.53 1.20
CA GLU A 459 1.82 25.08 1.10
C GLU A 459 1.19 24.57 -0.20
N LEU A 460 0.06 25.14 -0.60
CA LEU A 460 -0.62 24.77 -1.84
C LEU A 460 0.21 25.19 -3.06
N GLN A 461 0.74 26.41 -3.09
CA GLN A 461 1.61 26.87 -4.17
C GLN A 461 2.86 26.01 -4.32
N PHE A 462 3.47 25.59 -3.21
CA PHE A 462 4.58 24.64 -3.22
C PHE A 462 4.19 23.32 -3.87
N LEU A 463 3.11 22.70 -3.40
CA LEU A 463 2.65 21.39 -3.90
C LEU A 463 2.24 21.45 -5.37
N GLU A 464 1.59 22.54 -5.79
CA GLU A 464 1.18 22.80 -7.17
C GLU A 464 2.39 22.95 -8.12
N ARG A 465 3.39 23.75 -7.74
CA ARG A 465 4.64 23.92 -8.50
C ARG A 465 5.46 22.63 -8.55
N LEU A 466 5.59 21.96 -7.40
CA LEU A 466 6.30 20.69 -7.28
C LEU A 466 5.66 19.63 -8.18
N ALA A 467 4.33 19.52 -8.15
CA ALA A 467 3.59 18.62 -9.02
C ALA A 467 3.82 18.95 -10.50
N PHE A 468 3.77 20.22 -10.86
CA PHE A 468 4.00 20.68 -12.24
C PHE A 468 5.41 20.32 -12.73
N LYS A 469 6.47 20.68 -11.99
CA LYS A 469 7.87 20.34 -12.35
C LYS A 469 8.08 18.83 -12.46
N ALA A 470 7.53 18.07 -11.51
CA ALA A 470 7.61 16.61 -11.55
C ALA A 470 6.97 16.04 -12.82
N MET A 471 5.85 16.61 -13.27
CA MET A 471 5.21 16.22 -14.53
C MET A 471 6.02 16.67 -15.76
N ASP A 472 6.60 17.86 -15.73
CA ASP A 472 7.47 18.39 -16.80
C ASP A 472 8.71 17.51 -17.02
N TYR A 473 9.34 17.09 -15.93
CA TYR A 473 10.49 16.19 -15.95
C TYR A 473 10.12 14.71 -16.10
N ASN A 474 8.82 14.39 -16.23
CA ASN A 474 8.29 13.04 -16.27
C ASN A 474 8.80 12.16 -15.11
N LYS A 475 8.79 12.72 -13.90
CA LYS A 475 9.22 12.07 -12.65
C LYS A 475 8.01 11.79 -11.75
N ILE A 476 7.90 10.54 -11.34
CA ILE A 476 6.98 10.13 -10.25
C ILE A 476 7.69 10.28 -8.89
N MET A 477 9.01 10.04 -8.87
CA MET A 477 9.85 10.19 -7.68
C MET A 477 10.43 11.60 -7.62
N LEU A 478 10.25 12.26 -6.48
CA LEU A 478 10.66 13.63 -6.21
C LEU A 478 11.99 13.62 -5.46
N THR A 479 13.05 14.04 -6.14
CA THR A 479 14.39 14.15 -5.54
C THR A 479 14.52 15.44 -4.71
N PRO A 480 15.46 15.51 -3.76
CA PRO A 480 15.77 16.74 -3.04
C PRO A 480 15.99 17.95 -3.95
N ALA A 481 16.63 17.74 -5.11
CA ALA A 481 16.86 18.79 -6.09
C ALA A 481 15.55 19.42 -6.61
N ILE A 482 14.54 18.60 -6.95
CA ILE A 482 13.24 19.09 -7.44
C ILE A 482 12.46 19.79 -6.31
N LEU A 483 12.60 19.32 -5.06
CA LEU A 483 11.97 19.96 -3.89
C LEU A 483 12.54 21.37 -3.66
N ILE A 484 13.87 21.50 -3.65
CA ILE A 484 14.56 22.79 -3.50
C ILE A 484 14.22 23.73 -4.68
N GLU A 485 14.15 23.20 -5.89
CA GLU A 485 13.76 23.98 -7.07
C GLU A 485 12.32 24.51 -6.94
N ALA A 486 11.38 23.69 -6.46
CA ALA A 486 9.99 24.11 -6.24
C ALA A 486 9.86 25.13 -5.10
N GLU A 487 10.67 25.00 -4.05
CA GLU A 487 10.74 25.94 -2.92
C GLU A 487 11.26 27.32 -3.37
N ASN A 488 12.39 27.33 -4.09
CA ASN A 488 13.00 28.56 -4.61
C ASN A 488 12.05 29.35 -5.52
N ASP A 489 11.23 28.65 -6.31
CA ASP A 489 10.26 29.26 -7.23
C ASP A 489 9.10 30.00 -6.53
N ILE A 490 8.84 29.72 -5.26
CA ILE A 490 7.82 30.43 -4.47
C ILE A 490 8.36 31.78 -3.99
N GLY A 491 9.68 31.89 -3.80
CA GLY A 491 10.33 33.10 -3.30
C GLY A 491 10.00 33.41 -1.83
N CYS A 492 9.53 32.42 -1.05
CA CYS A 492 9.30 32.57 0.39
C CYS A 492 10.54 32.11 1.17
N CYS A 493 11.29 33.06 1.73
CA CYS A 493 12.50 32.79 2.51
C CYS A 493 12.21 32.25 3.93
N ASP A 494 10.96 32.33 4.39
CA ASP A 494 10.59 32.21 5.81
C ASP A 494 9.89 30.89 6.19
N VAL A 495 9.61 29.99 5.23
CA VAL A 495 8.92 28.72 5.51
C VAL A 495 9.87 27.55 5.33
N ASP A 496 10.14 26.83 6.42
CA ASP A 496 10.95 25.61 6.42
C ASP A 496 10.30 24.53 5.54
N LEU A 497 11.07 23.98 4.59
CA LEU A 497 10.67 22.85 3.73
C LEU A 497 10.07 21.68 4.54
N GLU A 498 10.53 21.45 5.78
CA GLU A 498 9.96 20.43 6.64
C GLU A 498 8.47 20.67 6.96
N GLN A 499 8.04 21.94 7.07
CA GLN A 499 6.64 22.30 7.29
C GLN A 499 5.79 22.05 6.03
N LEU A 500 6.32 22.39 4.86
CA LEU A 500 5.66 22.17 3.56
C LEU A 500 5.40 20.67 3.32
N LEU A 501 6.34 19.82 3.73
CA LEU A 501 6.21 18.35 3.63
C LEU A 501 5.15 17.76 4.58
N LYS A 502 4.75 18.46 5.65
CA LYS A 502 3.79 17.99 6.68
C LYS A 502 2.31 18.13 6.30
N MET A 503 2.00 18.63 5.09
CA MET A 503 0.62 18.70 4.55
C MET A 503 -0.06 17.32 4.40
N GLY A 504 0.72 16.23 4.39
CA GLY A 504 0.17 14.86 4.33
C GLY A 504 -0.27 14.41 2.93
N ILE A 505 0.10 15.15 1.89
CA ILE A 505 -0.12 14.79 0.48
C ILE A 505 1.13 14.16 -0.14
N LEU A 506 2.29 14.30 0.51
CA LEU A 506 3.55 13.66 0.15
C LEU A 506 3.89 12.55 1.14
N LYS A 507 4.60 11.54 0.67
CA LYS A 507 5.19 10.45 1.47
C LYS A 507 6.69 10.40 1.23
N SER A 508 7.44 9.94 2.24
CA SER A 508 8.87 9.64 2.12
C SER A 508 9.09 8.13 2.03
N TYR A 509 10.30 7.76 1.59
CA TYR A 509 10.62 6.39 1.19
C TYR A 509 11.01 5.43 2.32
N ASP A 510 11.42 5.96 3.46
CA ASP A 510 11.67 5.16 4.66
C ASP A 510 10.39 5.15 5.48
N ASP A 511 9.87 3.97 5.85
CA ASP A 511 8.67 3.75 6.68
C ASP A 511 8.69 4.42 8.08
N LYS A 512 9.64 5.32 8.35
CA LYS A 512 9.63 6.24 9.49
C LYS A 512 8.74 7.43 9.16
N ALA A 513 7.85 7.75 10.10
CA ALA A 513 6.99 8.92 10.02
C ALA A 513 7.77 10.19 9.63
N ILE A 514 7.12 11.05 8.86
CA ILE A 514 7.52 12.43 8.55
C ILE A 514 7.71 13.15 9.90
N GLY A 515 8.94 13.20 10.41
CA GLY A 515 9.28 13.81 11.70
C GLY A 515 10.69 13.57 12.25
N THR A 516 11.56 12.80 11.58
CA THR A 516 12.97 12.60 12.01
C THR A 516 13.92 13.49 11.23
N GLN A 517 14.94 14.05 11.90
CA GLN A 517 16.02 14.85 11.30
C GLN A 517 16.50 14.26 9.95
N ASN A 518 16.68 15.14 8.96
CA ASN A 518 17.02 14.87 7.54
C ASN A 518 15.85 14.40 6.64
N GLN A 519 14.69 15.06 6.69
CA GLN A 519 13.61 14.79 5.72
C GLN A 519 13.90 15.37 4.34
N THR A 520 14.51 16.56 4.28
CA THR A 520 14.80 17.29 3.04
C THR A 520 15.77 16.55 2.11
N GLU A 521 16.59 15.65 2.65
CA GLU A 521 17.53 14.79 1.90
C GLU A 521 16.87 13.52 1.33
N LYS A 522 15.61 13.24 1.69
CA LYS A 522 14.90 12.03 1.26
C LYS A 522 14.21 12.22 -0.08
N GLN A 523 14.02 11.11 -0.77
CA GLN A 523 13.13 11.06 -1.92
C GLN A 523 11.67 10.97 -1.47
N HIS A 524 10.82 11.74 -2.13
CA HIS A 524 9.38 11.83 -1.84
C HIS A 524 8.54 11.42 -3.04
N TYR A 525 7.26 11.19 -2.80
CA TYR A 525 6.27 10.98 -3.85
C TYR A 525 4.89 11.41 -3.35
N PHE A 526 4.01 11.80 -4.26
CA PHE A 526 2.61 12.07 -3.93
C PHE A 526 1.93 10.78 -3.45
N VAL A 527 1.06 10.88 -2.43
CA VAL A 527 0.30 9.74 -1.88
C VAL A 527 -0.37 8.89 -2.97
N HIS A 528 -0.75 9.53 -4.08
CA HIS A 528 -1.17 8.89 -5.31
C HIS A 528 -0.92 9.83 -6.50
N LEU A 529 -0.61 9.29 -7.69
CA LEU A 529 -0.28 10.11 -8.88
C LEU A 529 -1.42 11.08 -9.27
N SER A 530 -2.66 10.73 -9.01
CA SER A 530 -3.78 11.63 -9.31
C SER A 530 -3.71 12.96 -8.55
N PHE A 531 -3.09 13.00 -7.36
CA PHE A 531 -2.85 14.25 -6.65
C PHE A 531 -1.81 15.09 -7.38
N GLN A 532 -0.74 14.47 -7.87
CA GLN A 532 0.25 15.13 -8.73
C GLN A 532 -0.42 15.69 -10.00
N GLU A 533 -1.26 14.91 -10.68
CA GLU A 533 -2.00 15.35 -11.88
C GLU A 533 -2.93 16.53 -11.58
N HIS A 534 -3.68 16.46 -10.47
CA HIS A 534 -4.64 17.51 -10.08
C HIS A 534 -3.94 18.81 -9.68
N LEU A 535 -2.89 18.74 -8.86
CA LEU A 535 -2.13 19.90 -8.40
C LEU A 535 -1.33 20.55 -9.54
N ALA A 536 -0.74 19.74 -10.44
CA ALA A 536 -0.09 20.26 -11.64
C ALA A 536 -1.08 21.00 -12.55
N ALA A 537 -2.31 20.49 -12.69
CA ALA A 537 -3.35 21.16 -13.48
C ALA A 537 -3.78 22.49 -12.84
N ARG A 538 -3.87 22.57 -11.51
CA ARG A 538 -4.15 23.82 -10.78
C ARG A 538 -3.06 24.87 -11.02
N HIS A 539 -1.79 24.46 -10.96
CA HIS A 539 -0.67 25.35 -11.27
C HIS A 539 -0.76 25.89 -12.71
N LEU A 540 -1.01 25.00 -13.68
CA LEU A 540 -1.11 25.39 -15.07
C LEU A 540 -2.26 26.37 -15.31
N LEU A 541 -3.41 26.17 -14.66
CA LEU A 541 -4.53 27.12 -14.71
C LEU A 541 -4.13 28.48 -14.16
N SER A 542 -3.42 28.53 -13.04
CA SER A 542 -2.90 29.80 -12.51
C SER A 542 -1.98 30.51 -13.51
N ILE A 543 -1.13 29.77 -14.24
CA ILE A 543 -0.28 30.36 -15.28
C ILE A 543 -1.12 30.84 -16.47
N LEU A 544 -2.11 30.06 -16.92
CA LEU A 544 -3.00 30.42 -18.03
C LEU A 544 -3.84 31.67 -17.75
N MET A 545 -4.24 31.86 -16.49
CA MET A 545 -4.96 33.04 -16.02
C MET A 545 -4.04 34.25 -15.79
N SER A 546 -2.72 34.03 -15.75
CA SER A 546 -1.70 35.08 -15.66
C SER A 546 -1.33 35.66 -17.04
N THR A 547 -0.48 36.68 -17.06
CA THR A 547 0.04 37.29 -18.30
C THR A 547 1.05 36.40 -19.04
N ASP A 548 1.61 35.36 -18.42
CA ASP A 548 2.63 34.47 -18.99
C ASP A 548 2.02 33.25 -19.74
N LYS A 549 1.13 33.53 -20.70
CA LYS A 549 0.37 32.51 -21.45
C LYS A 549 1.25 31.60 -22.33
N VAL A 550 2.44 32.05 -22.70
CA VAL A 550 3.30 31.38 -23.69
C VAL A 550 3.85 30.06 -23.13
N LYS A 551 4.38 30.06 -21.90
CA LYS A 551 4.90 28.85 -21.25
C LYS A 551 3.81 27.80 -21.01
N ALA A 552 2.63 28.22 -20.54
CA ALA A 552 1.52 27.30 -20.31
C ALA A 552 0.99 26.68 -21.62
N THR A 553 0.93 27.46 -22.70
CA THR A 553 0.51 26.97 -24.02
C THR A 553 1.52 25.97 -24.59
N GLN A 554 2.83 26.24 -24.44
CA GLN A 554 3.90 25.32 -24.85
C GLN A 554 3.86 24.00 -24.06
N PHE A 555 3.71 24.07 -22.74
CA PHE A 555 3.58 22.88 -21.90
C PHE A 555 2.34 22.06 -22.26
N TYR A 556 1.19 22.70 -22.42
CA TYR A 556 -0.06 22.04 -22.82
C TYR A 556 0.09 21.32 -24.17
N GLN A 557 0.73 21.96 -25.15
CA GLN A 557 1.00 21.36 -26.46
C GLN A 557 1.97 20.17 -26.37
N GLN A 558 3.02 20.25 -25.54
CA GLN A 558 3.97 19.14 -25.33
C GLN A 558 3.32 17.93 -24.64
N GLN A 559 2.45 18.18 -23.64
CA GLN A 559 1.77 17.10 -22.90
C GLN A 559 0.66 16.42 -23.71
N GLN A 560 0.04 17.09 -24.69
CA GLN A 560 -0.89 16.43 -25.63
C GLN A 560 -0.24 15.33 -26.48
N ILE A 561 1.08 15.36 -26.62
CA ILE A 561 1.86 14.40 -27.41
C ILE A 561 2.30 13.20 -26.54
N GLN A 562 2.31 13.34 -25.20
CA GLN A 562 2.71 12.30 -24.24
C GLN A 562 1.49 11.46 -23.79
N PRO A 563 1.41 10.16 -24.13
CA PRO A 563 0.28 9.29 -23.72
C PRO A 563 0.14 9.12 -22.20
N THR A 564 1.22 9.39 -21.47
CA THR A 564 1.38 9.16 -20.02
C THR A 564 0.49 10.07 -19.17
N PHE A 565 0.21 11.29 -19.63
CA PHE A 565 -0.41 12.34 -18.81
C PHE A 565 -1.53 13.14 -19.51
N SER A 566 -1.67 13.00 -20.83
CA SER A 566 -2.51 13.89 -21.65
C SER A 566 -4.00 13.87 -21.25
N LEU A 567 -4.58 12.71 -20.96
CA LEU A 567 -6.04 12.57 -20.83
C LEU A 567 -6.61 13.17 -19.54
N ARG A 568 -5.90 13.05 -18.41
CA ARG A 568 -6.40 13.58 -17.11
C ARG A 568 -6.05 15.04 -16.91
N LEU A 569 -4.88 15.48 -17.34
CA LEU A 569 -4.48 16.88 -17.22
C LEU A 569 -5.42 17.76 -18.06
N CYS A 570 -5.71 17.37 -19.31
CA CYS A 570 -6.68 18.08 -20.16
C CYS A 570 -8.09 18.13 -19.55
N PHE A 571 -8.52 17.05 -18.88
CA PHE A 571 -9.81 17.02 -18.19
C PHE A 571 -9.83 17.95 -16.98
N CYS A 572 -8.79 17.92 -16.13
CA CYS A 572 -8.68 18.81 -14.97
C CYS A 572 -8.68 20.28 -15.39
N ILE A 573 -7.90 20.65 -16.41
CA ILE A 573 -7.85 22.03 -16.95
C ILE A 573 -9.22 22.44 -17.50
N ARG A 574 -9.85 21.61 -18.33
CA ARG A 574 -11.16 21.91 -18.93
C ARG A 574 -12.26 22.04 -17.87
N SER A 575 -12.30 21.14 -16.88
CA SER A 575 -13.30 21.15 -15.80
C SER A 575 -13.17 22.34 -14.85
N SER A 576 -11.94 22.76 -14.53
CA SER A 576 -11.70 23.92 -13.66
C SER A 576 -11.97 25.25 -14.37
N LEU A 577 -11.75 25.32 -15.69
CA LEU A 577 -12.17 26.47 -16.51
C LEU A 577 -13.70 26.65 -16.50
N THR A 578 -14.47 25.55 -16.40
CA THR A 578 -15.94 25.61 -16.30
C THR A 578 -16.45 26.02 -14.91
N ILE A 579 -15.62 25.93 -13.86
CA ILE A 579 -15.99 26.33 -12.48
C ILE A 579 -15.59 27.79 -12.18
N SER A 580 -14.63 28.33 -12.93
CA SER A 580 -14.17 29.73 -12.80
C SER A 580 -14.89 30.73 -13.72
N LEU A 581 -15.73 30.23 -14.64
CA LEU A 581 -16.73 30.99 -15.41
C LEU A 581 -18.11 30.76 -14.78
#